data_AF-D5GEG5-F1
#
_entry.id   AF-D5GEG5-F1
#
_cell.length_a   1.000
_cell.length_b   1.000
_cell.length_c   1.000
_cell.angle_alpha   90.00
_cell.angle_beta   90.00
_cell.angle_gamma   90.00
#
_symmetry.space_group_name_H-M   'P 1'
#
loop_
_entity.id
_entity.type
_entity.pdbx_description
1 polymer ?
#
loop_
_entity_poly.entity_id
_entity_poly.type
_entity_poly.pdbx_seq_one_letter_code
_entity_poly.pdbx_strand_id
1 'polypeptide(L)'
;MKNHYPLAETITDRDEAALKFLTDIRMTYLDRPGFKLIFEFAENEFFTNKEITKTYYYQEESGYGGDFIYDHAEGDKINWKDGKDLTVRVESKKQRNKNTKQTRVVKRTVPTESFFNFFNPPKPISSDDDEEDNDEELEERLELDYHLGEDIKEKLIPRAVDWYTGEALQFEELEDEVEGEDFDDDDDDDLSEDRDDDDDDESEDEDDGTKPKQEAAECKQS
;
A
#
# COMPACT_ATOMS: atom_id res chain seq x y z
N MET A 1 14.69 8.80 -4.80
CA MET A 1 13.46 9.20 -4.07
C MET A 1 12.69 10.30 -4.78
N LYS A 2 13.27 11.47 -5.11
CA LYS A 2 12.50 12.53 -5.82
C LYS A 2 12.01 12.17 -7.23
N ASN A 3 12.74 11.29 -7.93
CA ASN A 3 12.33 10.85 -9.25
C ASN A 3 11.23 9.77 -9.20
N HIS A 4 10.89 9.25 -8.01
CA HIS A 4 9.81 8.28 -7.84
C HIS A 4 8.56 9.03 -7.40
N TYR A 5 7.56 9.15 -8.26
CA TYR A 5 6.44 10.10 -8.09
C TYR A 5 5.67 9.92 -6.77
N PRO A 6 5.18 8.71 -6.41
CA PRO A 6 4.51 8.49 -5.11
C PRO A 6 5.35 8.91 -3.89
N LEU A 7 6.64 8.55 -3.86
CA LEU A 7 7.54 8.95 -2.78
C LEU A 7 7.79 10.46 -2.78
N ALA A 8 7.90 11.08 -3.94
CA ALA A 8 8.15 12.51 -4.06
C ALA A 8 6.98 13.34 -3.50
N GLU A 9 5.73 12.91 -3.67
CA GLU A 9 4.55 13.59 -3.13
C GLU A 9 4.54 13.63 -1.59
N THR A 10 5.09 12.60 -0.95
CA THR A 10 5.20 12.56 0.52
C THR A 10 6.34 13.42 1.09
N ILE A 11 7.31 13.81 0.26
CA ILE A 11 8.50 14.55 0.69
C ILE A 11 8.24 16.06 0.58
N THR A 12 8.22 16.74 1.74
CA THR A 12 8.14 18.20 1.76
C THR A 12 9.54 18.85 1.70
N ASP A 13 9.60 20.13 1.34
CA ASP A 13 10.86 20.91 1.35
C ASP A 13 11.62 20.84 2.68
N ARG A 14 10.90 20.68 3.80
CA ARG A 14 11.48 20.57 5.14
C ARG A 14 12.13 19.21 5.35
N ASP A 15 11.54 18.15 4.80
CA ASP A 15 12.03 16.78 4.89
C ASP A 15 13.31 16.59 4.07
N GLU A 16 13.43 17.27 2.92
CA GLU A 16 14.62 17.23 2.08
C GLU A 16 15.91 17.56 2.84
N ALA A 17 15.84 18.51 3.77
CA ALA A 17 16.99 18.91 4.56
C ALA A 17 17.49 17.77 5.47
N ALA A 18 16.58 16.95 6.00
CA ALA A 18 16.92 15.76 6.78
C ALA A 18 17.31 14.57 5.88
N LEU A 19 16.61 14.38 4.76
CA LEU A 19 16.88 13.30 3.80
C LEU A 19 18.25 13.44 3.10
N LYS A 20 18.86 14.64 3.07
CA LYS A 20 20.26 14.82 2.63
C LYS A 20 21.27 14.03 3.47
N PHE A 21 20.90 13.67 4.70
CA PHE A 21 21.75 12.87 5.58
C PHE A 21 21.46 11.38 5.46
N LEU A 22 20.47 10.97 4.66
CA LEU A 22 20.23 9.57 4.36
C LEU A 22 21.38 9.01 3.52
N THR A 23 22.07 8.02 4.05
CA THR A 23 23.25 7.41 3.43
C THR A 23 22.93 6.11 2.73
N ASP A 24 21.97 5.34 3.24
CA ASP A 24 21.62 4.03 2.70
C ASP A 24 20.16 3.67 3.01
N ILE A 25 19.55 2.86 2.14
CA ILE A 25 18.25 2.24 2.36
C ILE A 25 18.41 0.75 2.08
N ARG A 26 18.18 -0.07 3.10
CA ARG A 26 18.32 -1.53 3.02
C ARG A 26 17.01 -2.21 3.35
N MET A 27 16.89 -3.46 2.91
CA MET A 27 15.80 -4.35 3.29
C MET A 27 16.35 -5.61 3.94
N THR A 28 15.63 -6.12 4.94
CA THR A 28 15.83 -7.46 5.50
C THR A 28 14.50 -8.16 5.67
N TYR A 29 14.41 -9.45 5.34
CA TYR A 29 13.27 -10.27 5.70
C TYR A 29 13.27 -10.58 7.21
N LEU A 30 12.09 -10.79 7.75
CA LEU A 30 11.89 -11.17 9.15
C LEU A 30 11.91 -12.70 9.30
N ASP A 31 12.05 -13.18 10.54
CA ASP A 31 11.93 -14.62 10.84
C ASP A 31 10.49 -15.13 10.68
N ARG A 32 9.51 -14.21 10.70
CA ARG A 32 8.09 -14.42 10.38
C ARG A 32 7.76 -13.80 9.02
N PRO A 33 6.65 -14.16 8.35
CA PRO A 33 6.24 -13.54 7.10
C PRO A 33 6.22 -12.01 7.21
N GLY A 34 7.05 -11.34 6.39
CA GLY A 34 7.21 -9.90 6.43
C GLY A 34 8.63 -9.44 6.08
N PHE A 35 8.80 -8.13 5.99
CA PHE A 35 10.08 -7.50 5.69
C PHE A 35 10.24 -6.21 6.47
N LYS A 36 11.48 -5.74 6.55
CA LYS A 36 11.87 -4.52 7.24
C LYS A 36 12.74 -3.67 6.34
N LEU A 37 12.33 -2.42 6.15
CA LEU A 37 13.11 -1.36 5.56
C LEU A 37 13.93 -0.66 6.63
N ILE A 38 15.21 -0.41 6.33
CA ILE A 38 16.19 0.19 7.24
C ILE A 38 16.78 1.40 6.53
N PHE A 39 16.50 2.58 7.06
CA PHE A 39 17.02 3.86 6.55
C PHE A 39 18.19 4.29 7.43
N GLU A 40 19.39 4.28 6.87
CA GLU A 40 20.61 4.69 7.57
C GLU A 40 20.89 6.17 7.33
N PHE A 41 21.11 6.92 8.40
CA PHE A 41 21.39 8.34 8.39
C PHE A 41 22.75 8.65 9.01
N ALA A 42 23.49 9.54 8.36
CA ALA A 42 24.63 10.20 8.97
C ALA A 42 24.19 11.10 10.14
N GLU A 43 25.15 11.47 10.98
CA GLU A 43 24.91 12.44 12.06
C GLU A 43 24.36 13.75 11.48
N ASN A 44 23.19 14.16 11.96
CA ASN A 44 22.43 15.27 11.41
C ASN A 44 21.87 16.18 12.50
N GLU A 45 21.32 17.34 12.12
CA GLU A 45 20.79 18.33 13.08
C GLU A 45 19.33 18.09 13.48
N PHE A 46 18.65 17.09 12.92
CA PHE A 46 17.22 16.88 13.08
C PHE A 46 16.89 15.87 14.17
N PHE A 47 17.57 14.72 14.17
CA PHE A 47 17.34 13.64 15.12
C PHE A 47 18.65 12.97 15.51
N THR A 48 18.58 12.06 16.48
CA THR A 48 19.75 11.31 16.99
C THR A 48 19.82 9.86 16.52
N ASN A 49 18.76 9.35 15.89
CA ASN A 49 18.73 8.03 15.27
C ASN A 49 19.79 7.94 14.16
N LYS A 50 20.58 6.86 14.18
CA LYS A 50 21.45 6.48 13.08
C LYS A 50 20.73 5.62 12.05
N GLU A 51 19.75 4.85 12.51
CA GLU A 51 18.90 4.02 11.69
C GLU A 51 17.46 4.27 12.13
N ILE A 52 16.56 4.40 11.15
CA ILE A 52 15.12 4.45 11.36
C ILE A 52 14.53 3.32 10.54
N THR A 53 13.73 2.47 11.17
CA THR A 53 13.19 1.28 10.52
C THR A 53 11.69 1.36 10.29
N LYS A 54 11.22 0.69 9.25
CA LYS A 54 9.81 0.43 8.98
C LYS A 54 9.65 -1.07 8.72
N THR A 55 8.75 -1.70 9.44
CA THR A 55 8.53 -3.15 9.40
C THR A 55 7.12 -3.41 8.92
N TYR A 56 7.00 -4.33 7.97
CA TYR A 56 5.72 -4.81 7.44
C TYR A 56 5.57 -6.28 7.80
N TYR A 57 4.41 -6.62 8.32
CA TYR A 57 4.07 -7.99 8.68
C TYR A 57 3.00 -8.52 7.73
N TYR A 58 3.20 -9.75 7.28
CA TYR A 58 2.20 -10.49 6.53
C TYR A 58 1.44 -11.44 7.46
N GLN A 59 0.19 -11.71 7.11
CA GLN A 59 -0.61 -12.73 7.76
C GLN A 59 0.03 -14.12 7.56
N GLU A 60 -0.08 -15.00 8.56
CA GLU A 60 0.45 -16.36 8.45
C GLU A 60 -0.36 -17.23 7.48
N GLU A 61 -1.65 -16.91 7.31
CA GLU A 61 -2.50 -17.54 6.30
C GLU A 61 -2.23 -16.87 4.94
N SER A 62 -1.82 -17.68 3.96
CA SER A 62 -1.71 -17.22 2.58
C SER A 62 -3.11 -16.85 2.06
N GLY A 63 -3.21 -15.72 1.36
CA GLY A 63 -4.45 -15.32 0.72
C GLY A 63 -4.93 -16.33 -0.30
N TYR A 64 -6.20 -16.21 -0.71
CA TYR A 64 -6.76 -17.04 -1.78
C TYR A 64 -5.99 -16.79 -3.09
N GLY A 65 -5.04 -17.66 -3.42
CA GLY A 65 -4.11 -17.45 -4.54
C GLY A 65 -2.64 -17.74 -4.20
N GLY A 66 -2.29 -17.84 -2.91
CA GLY A 66 -0.91 -18.07 -2.46
C GLY A 66 -0.11 -16.79 -2.20
N ASP A 67 -0.72 -15.62 -2.39
CA ASP A 67 -0.11 -14.32 -2.13
C ASP A 67 -0.11 -13.99 -0.63
N PHE A 68 0.88 -13.20 -0.21
CA PHE A 68 0.97 -12.70 1.15
C PHE A 68 0.02 -11.52 1.35
N ILE A 69 -0.83 -11.59 2.38
CA ILE A 69 -1.71 -10.49 2.78
C ILE A 69 -1.03 -9.67 3.86
N TYR A 70 -1.08 -8.35 3.75
CA TYR A 70 -0.61 -7.44 4.80
C TYR A 70 -1.47 -7.54 6.07
N ASP A 71 -0.82 -7.65 7.23
CA ASP A 71 -1.47 -7.66 8.54
C ASP A 71 -1.42 -6.28 9.19
N HIS A 72 -0.21 -5.81 9.48
CA HIS A 72 0.03 -4.47 10.01
C HIS A 72 1.44 -3.98 9.69
N ALA A 73 1.66 -2.68 9.87
CA ALA A 73 2.98 -2.07 9.81
C ALA A 73 3.40 -1.50 11.17
N GLU A 74 4.69 -1.63 11.49
CA GLU A 74 5.33 -0.99 12.64
C GLU A 74 6.42 -0.03 12.16
N GLY A 75 6.29 1.24 12.53
CA GLY A 75 7.33 2.23 12.32
C GLY A 75 8.24 2.40 13.54
N ASP A 76 9.34 3.12 13.35
CA ASP A 76 10.31 3.40 14.40
C ASP A 76 10.20 4.83 14.95
N LYS A 77 10.47 4.98 16.25
CA LYS A 77 10.37 6.26 16.93
C LYS A 77 11.58 7.14 16.61
N ILE A 78 11.30 8.27 15.98
CA ILE A 78 12.30 9.29 15.69
C ILE A 78 12.57 10.14 16.94
N ASN A 79 13.83 10.18 17.36
CA ASN A 79 14.33 10.97 18.48
C ASN A 79 14.75 12.36 17.99
N TRP A 80 13.73 13.18 17.69
CA TRP A 80 13.89 14.56 17.26
C TRP A 80 14.66 15.41 18.27
N LYS A 81 15.54 16.26 17.76
CA LYS A 81 16.22 17.32 18.52
C LYS A 81 15.25 18.48 18.77
N ASP A 82 15.56 19.31 19.76
CA ASP A 82 14.65 20.37 20.21
C ASP A 82 14.26 21.32 19.07
N GLY A 83 12.95 21.44 18.81
CA GLY A 83 12.40 22.30 17.75
C GLY A 83 12.68 21.84 16.32
N LYS A 84 13.16 20.61 16.12
CA LYS A 84 13.51 20.03 14.80
C LYS A 84 12.56 18.94 14.33
N ASP A 85 11.50 18.72 15.08
CA ASP A 85 10.44 17.79 14.71
C ASP A 85 9.74 18.28 13.43
N LEU A 86 9.86 17.50 12.36
CA LEU A 86 9.33 17.83 11.04
C LEU A 86 7.87 17.41 10.88
N THR A 87 7.39 16.47 11.70
CA THR A 87 6.02 15.95 11.64
C THR A 87 5.02 16.87 12.34
N VAL A 88 5.50 17.91 13.03
CA VAL A 88 4.65 18.89 13.72
C VAL A 88 5.05 20.33 13.40
N ARG A 89 4.05 21.21 13.42
CA ARG A 89 4.23 22.66 13.36
C ARG A 89 3.87 23.30 14.69
N VAL A 90 4.73 24.18 15.20
CA VAL A 90 4.48 24.91 16.44
C VAL A 90 3.70 26.19 16.15
N GLU A 91 2.44 26.22 16.57
CA GLU A 91 1.60 27.41 16.56
C GLU A 91 1.66 28.13 17.92
N SER A 92 1.89 29.44 17.90
CA SER A 92 1.91 30.25 19.12
C SER A 92 0.65 31.10 19.25
N LYS A 93 -0.17 30.83 20.27
CA LYS A 93 -1.37 31.63 20.57
C LYS A 93 -1.14 32.46 21.82
N LYS A 94 -1.30 33.79 21.68
CA LYS A 94 -1.27 34.70 22.82
C LYS A 94 -2.56 34.54 23.61
N GLN A 95 -2.47 34.01 24.83
CA GLN A 95 -3.58 33.94 25.76
C GLN A 95 -3.45 35.08 26.77
N ARG A 96 -4.54 35.84 26.94
CA ARG A 96 -4.63 36.87 27.98
C ARG A 96 -5.54 36.36 29.08
N ASN A 97 -5.02 36.29 30.30
CA ASN A 97 -5.82 35.95 31.46
C ASN A 97 -6.84 37.06 31.72
N LYS A 98 -8.14 36.72 31.71
CA LYS A 98 -9.24 37.68 31.87
C LYS A 98 -9.20 38.39 33.24
N ASN A 99 -8.70 37.74 34.28
CA ASN A 99 -8.65 38.28 35.64
C ASN A 99 -7.37 39.06 35.93
N THR A 100 -6.20 38.50 35.60
CA THR A 100 -4.90 39.12 35.95
C THR A 100 -4.37 40.07 34.87
N LYS A 101 -5.05 40.16 33.71
CA LYS A 101 -4.64 40.88 32.50
C LYS A 101 -3.25 40.49 31.94
N GLN A 102 -2.57 39.52 32.54
CA GLN A 102 -1.28 39.01 32.09
C GLN A 102 -1.44 38.23 30.78
N THR A 103 -0.48 38.41 29.88
CA THR A 103 -0.46 37.73 28.58
C THR A 103 0.61 36.65 28.61
N ARG A 104 0.23 35.39 28.38
CA ARG A 104 1.13 34.26 28.19
C ARG A 104 1.05 33.79 26.74
N VAL A 105 2.19 33.46 26.14
CA VAL A 105 2.23 32.78 24.85
C VAL A 105 2.15 31.28 25.12
N VAL A 106 1.09 30.63 24.63
CA VAL A 106 0.95 29.17 24.67
C VAL A 106 1.36 28.65 23.30
N LYS A 107 2.38 27.78 23.26
CA LYS A 107 2.78 27.05 22.07
C LYS A 107 1.97 25.76 22.02
N ARG A 108 1.31 25.49 20.90
CA ARG A 108 0.62 24.24 20.60
C ARG A 108 1.30 23.63 19.37
N THR A 109 1.61 22.34 19.42
CA THR A 109 2.04 21.57 18.26
C THR A 109 0.81 21.06 17.51
N VAL A 110 0.84 21.19 16.19
CA VAL A 110 -0.20 20.68 15.29
C VAL A 110 0.47 19.68 14.35
N PRO A 111 -0.05 18.44 14.20
CA PRO A 111 0.46 17.50 13.22
C PRO A 111 0.51 18.13 11.82
N THR A 112 1.51 17.77 11.04
CA THR A 112 1.70 18.32 9.70
C THR A 112 2.23 17.24 8.78
N GLU A 113 1.90 17.35 7.50
CA GLU A 113 2.45 16.47 6.47
C GLU A 113 3.98 16.56 6.43
N SER A 114 4.58 15.38 6.39
CA SER A 114 6.00 15.13 6.40
C SER A 114 6.21 13.68 5.99
N PHE A 115 7.25 13.43 5.19
CA PHE A 115 7.69 12.09 4.83
C PHE A 115 7.90 11.21 6.07
N PHE A 116 8.40 11.80 7.17
CA PHE A 116 8.70 11.05 8.38
C PHE A 116 7.46 10.49 9.11
N ASN A 117 6.25 10.87 8.69
CA ASN A 117 5.02 10.19 9.12
C ASN A 117 4.95 8.74 8.62
N PHE A 118 5.71 8.38 7.58
CA PHE A 118 5.88 6.99 7.11
C PHE A 118 6.40 6.06 8.21
N PHE A 119 7.18 6.58 9.17
CA PHE A 119 7.66 5.82 10.32
C PHE A 119 6.69 5.83 11.51
N ASN A 120 5.48 6.34 11.32
CA ASN A 120 4.40 6.26 12.27
C ASN A 120 3.13 5.83 11.54
N PRO A 121 3.08 4.56 11.08
CA PRO A 121 1.98 4.07 10.26
C PRO A 121 0.66 4.18 11.03
N PRO A 122 -0.47 4.33 10.32
CA PRO A 122 -1.78 4.20 10.93
C PRO A 122 -1.91 2.80 11.55
N LYS A 123 -2.67 2.69 12.64
CA LYS A 123 -2.94 1.39 13.25
C LYS A 123 -4.19 0.80 12.60
N PRO A 124 -4.19 -0.50 12.24
CA PRO A 124 -5.43 -1.14 11.84
C PRO A 124 -6.43 -1.06 13.01
N ILE A 125 -7.68 -0.74 12.69
CA ILE A 125 -8.76 -0.71 13.69
C ILE A 125 -8.96 -2.15 14.14
N SER A 126 -8.75 -2.39 15.43
CA SER A 126 -9.14 -3.68 16.00
C SER A 126 -10.66 -3.69 16.11
N SER A 127 -11.31 -4.82 15.81
CA SER A 127 -12.78 -4.96 15.75
C SER A 127 -13.56 -4.65 17.04
N ASP A 128 -12.91 -4.09 18.07
CA ASP A 128 -13.43 -3.75 19.40
C ASP A 128 -13.50 -2.22 19.65
N ASP A 129 -13.03 -1.35 18.74
CA ASP A 129 -13.07 0.11 18.92
C ASP A 129 -14.26 0.73 18.12
N ASP A 130 -15.27 1.25 18.85
CA ASP A 130 -16.51 1.88 18.36
C ASP A 130 -16.28 3.29 17.71
N GLU A 131 -15.23 3.50 16.90
CA GLU A 131 -14.98 4.77 16.19
C GLU A 131 -15.20 4.61 14.67
N GLU A 132 -16.42 4.21 14.25
CA GLU A 132 -16.84 3.92 12.85
C GLU A 132 -16.76 5.12 11.86
N ASP A 133 -16.48 6.34 12.31
CA ASP A 133 -16.62 7.55 11.47
C ASP A 133 -15.36 7.90 10.65
N ASN A 134 -14.24 7.16 10.76
CA ASN A 134 -12.99 7.49 10.06
C ASN A 134 -12.31 6.30 9.36
N ASP A 135 -13.05 5.22 9.12
CA ASP A 135 -12.53 3.93 8.61
C ASP A 135 -11.99 4.06 7.18
N GLU A 136 -12.72 4.74 6.28
CA GLU A 136 -12.32 4.89 4.86
C GLU A 136 -11.01 5.69 4.71
N GLU A 137 -10.88 6.85 5.37
CA GLU A 137 -9.65 7.67 5.32
C GLU A 137 -8.45 6.92 5.92
N LEU A 138 -8.70 6.11 6.95
CA LEU A 138 -7.66 5.30 7.58
C LEU A 138 -7.20 4.16 6.66
N GLU A 139 -8.14 3.51 5.98
CA GLU A 139 -7.88 2.44 5.01
C GLU A 139 -7.08 2.99 3.82
N GLU A 140 -7.50 4.11 3.21
CA GLU A 140 -6.74 4.77 2.13
C GLU A 140 -5.30 5.10 2.55
N ARG A 141 -5.11 5.54 3.79
CA ARG A 141 -3.79 5.87 4.33
C ARG A 141 -2.93 4.63 4.59
N LEU A 142 -3.54 3.51 4.98
CA LEU A 142 -2.87 2.22 5.14
C LEU A 142 -2.45 1.64 3.78
N GLU A 143 -3.36 1.68 2.80
CA GLU A 143 -3.08 1.24 1.43
C GLU A 143 -1.91 2.02 0.83
N LEU A 144 -1.95 3.36 0.93
CA LEU A 144 -0.84 4.20 0.47
C LEU A 144 0.47 3.84 1.17
N ASP A 145 0.45 3.56 2.48
CA ASP A 145 1.64 3.18 3.25
C ASP A 145 2.23 1.83 2.80
N TYR A 146 1.39 0.86 2.44
CA TYR A 146 1.81 -0.43 1.88
C TYR A 146 2.37 -0.27 0.46
N HIS A 147 1.71 0.50 -0.39
CA HIS A 147 2.20 0.81 -1.74
C HIS A 147 3.59 1.46 -1.70
N LEU A 148 3.78 2.47 -0.85
CA LEU A 148 5.10 3.09 -0.67
C LEU A 148 6.14 2.11 -0.13
N GLY A 149 5.75 1.18 0.74
CA GLY A 149 6.61 0.11 1.24
C GLY A 149 7.10 -0.81 0.13
N GLU A 150 6.19 -1.26 -0.73
CA GLU A 150 6.48 -2.10 -1.90
C GLU A 150 7.34 -1.36 -2.92
N ASP A 151 7.01 -0.12 -3.24
CA ASP A 151 7.80 0.71 -4.16
C ASP A 151 9.26 0.84 -3.69
N ILE A 152 9.48 1.04 -2.38
CA ILE A 152 10.84 1.11 -1.85
C ILE A 152 11.55 -0.24 -1.98
N LYS A 153 10.83 -1.34 -1.72
CA LYS A 153 11.36 -2.71 -1.75
C LYS A 153 11.67 -3.21 -3.16
N GLU A 154 10.74 -3.09 -4.09
CA GLU A 154 10.80 -3.68 -5.44
C GLU A 154 11.40 -2.72 -6.48
N LYS A 155 11.17 -1.42 -6.35
CA LYS A 155 11.63 -0.43 -7.35
C LYS A 155 12.85 0.34 -6.87
N LEU A 156 12.78 0.98 -5.71
CA LEU A 156 13.81 1.93 -5.27
C LEU A 156 15.12 1.24 -4.89
N ILE A 157 15.09 0.21 -4.04
CA ILE A 157 16.30 -0.47 -3.56
C ILE A 157 17.04 -1.17 -4.71
N PRO A 158 16.38 -1.97 -5.59
CA PRO A 158 17.10 -2.70 -6.64
C PRO A 158 17.70 -1.80 -7.72
N ARG A 159 17.08 -0.64 -7.99
CA ARG A 159 17.48 0.30 -9.05
C ARG A 159 17.80 1.70 -8.52
N ALA A 160 18.38 1.79 -7.33
CA ALA A 160 18.63 3.08 -6.66
C ALA A 160 19.44 4.07 -7.51
N VAL A 161 20.39 3.57 -8.32
CA VAL A 161 21.20 4.38 -9.24
C VAL A 161 20.36 4.94 -10.39
N ASP A 162 19.54 4.10 -11.04
CA ASP A 162 18.67 4.50 -12.15
C ASP A 162 17.62 5.53 -11.68
N TRP A 163 17.08 5.34 -10.46
CA TRP A 163 16.19 6.32 -9.82
C TRP A 163 16.92 7.60 -9.42
N TYR A 164 18.23 7.57 -9.17
CA TYR A 164 19.02 8.76 -8.90
C TYR A 164 19.35 9.53 -10.18
N THR A 165 19.73 8.84 -11.25
CA THR A 165 20.02 9.44 -12.57
C THR A 165 18.76 9.88 -13.31
N GLY A 166 17.60 9.32 -12.96
CA GLY A 166 16.33 9.56 -13.64
C GLY A 166 16.13 8.66 -14.86
N GLU A 167 17.01 7.69 -15.10
CA GLU A 167 16.88 6.71 -16.17
C GLU A 167 15.74 5.73 -15.90
N ALA A 168 15.41 5.45 -14.63
CA ALA A 168 14.30 4.59 -14.25
C ALA A 168 12.95 5.07 -14.79
N LEU A 169 12.75 6.40 -14.92
CA LEU A 169 11.52 6.98 -15.46
C LEU A 169 11.23 6.56 -16.90
N GLN A 170 12.28 6.32 -17.70
CA GLN A 170 12.14 5.87 -19.08
C GLN A 170 11.70 4.41 -19.17
N PHE A 171 12.00 3.61 -18.15
CA PHE A 171 11.57 2.21 -18.09
C PHE A 171 10.14 2.07 -17.58
N GLU A 172 9.70 2.93 -16.64
CA GLU A 172 8.27 2.99 -16.24
C GLU A 172 7.38 3.42 -17.41
N GLU A 173 7.77 4.46 -18.17
CA GLU A 173 6.98 4.92 -19.32
C GLU A 173 6.84 3.85 -20.42
N LEU A 174 7.86 3.00 -20.57
CA LEU A 174 7.82 1.85 -21.48
C LEU A 174 6.99 0.67 -20.93
N GLU A 175 6.97 0.47 -19.61
CA GLU A 175 6.16 -0.58 -18.96
C GLU A 175 4.67 -0.25 -19.07
N ASP A 176 4.29 1.01 -18.85
CA ASP A 176 2.93 1.52 -19.05
C ASP A 176 2.48 1.42 -20.53
N GLU A 177 3.40 1.59 -21.49
CA GLU A 177 3.09 1.50 -22.92
C GLU A 177 2.91 0.03 -23.40
N VAL A 178 3.55 -0.95 -22.75
CA VAL A 178 3.34 -2.38 -23.06
C VAL A 178 2.17 -3.02 -22.32
N GLU A 179 1.76 -2.51 -21.15
CA GLU A 179 0.52 -2.95 -20.49
C GLU A 179 -0.75 -2.39 -21.15
N GLY A 180 -0.63 -1.33 -21.96
CA GLY A 180 -1.74 -0.73 -22.71
C GLY A 180 -2.06 -1.37 -24.07
N GLU A 181 -1.21 -2.28 -24.57
CA GLU A 181 -1.51 -3.09 -25.77
C GLU A 181 -2.36 -4.31 -25.37
N ASP A 182 -3.66 -4.06 -25.15
CA ASP A 182 -4.69 -5.10 -25.14
C ASP A 182 -4.56 -5.87 -26.46
N PHE A 183 -4.14 -7.13 -26.38
CA PHE A 183 -4.11 -8.03 -27.53
C PHE A 183 -5.57 -8.27 -27.93
N ASP A 184 -6.09 -7.44 -28.85
CA ASP A 184 -7.30 -7.72 -29.61
C ASP A 184 -7.05 -9.06 -30.33
N ASP A 185 -7.58 -10.13 -29.73
CA ASP A 185 -7.57 -11.50 -30.23
C ASP A 185 -8.49 -11.54 -31.46
N ASP A 186 -7.98 -11.12 -32.61
CA ASP A 186 -8.58 -11.33 -33.93
C ASP A 186 -8.53 -12.85 -34.24
N ASP A 187 -9.45 -13.59 -33.63
CA ASP A 187 -9.76 -15.00 -33.91
C ASP A 187 -10.52 -15.07 -35.25
N ASP A 188 -9.78 -14.93 -36.35
CA ASP A 188 -10.26 -15.11 -37.73
C ASP A 188 -9.60 -16.34 -38.36
N ASP A 189 -9.97 -17.54 -37.87
CA ASP A 189 -9.68 -18.82 -38.53
C ASP A 189 -10.93 -19.36 -39.25
N ASP A 190 -11.26 -18.72 -40.38
CA ASP A 190 -12.07 -19.30 -41.46
C ASP A 190 -11.23 -20.31 -42.25
N LEU A 191 -11.37 -21.60 -41.93
CA LEU A 191 -10.95 -22.69 -42.82
C LEU A 191 -12.10 -23.68 -43.03
N SER A 192 -12.93 -23.36 -44.02
CA SER A 192 -13.73 -24.32 -44.77
C SER A 192 -12.86 -25.44 -45.37
N GLU A 193 -13.12 -26.70 -45.02
CA GLU A 193 -12.95 -27.83 -45.94
C GLU A 193 -14.11 -28.83 -45.77
N ASP A 194 -15.00 -28.72 -46.73
CA ASP A 194 -16.10 -29.62 -47.06
C ASP A 194 -15.57 -30.98 -47.55
N ARG A 195 -15.94 -32.07 -46.86
CA ARG A 195 -15.95 -33.44 -47.42
C ARG A 195 -17.03 -34.29 -46.77
N ASP A 196 -18.15 -34.39 -47.48
CA ASP A 196 -19.07 -35.54 -47.48
C ASP A 196 -18.29 -36.87 -47.61
N ASP A 197 -18.65 -37.86 -46.79
CA ASP A 197 -19.04 -39.18 -47.30
C ASP A 197 -19.90 -39.91 -46.25
N ASP A 198 -21.08 -40.33 -46.70
CA ASP A 198 -22.06 -41.19 -46.03
C ASP A 198 -21.46 -42.55 -45.66
N ASP A 199 -21.90 -43.17 -44.56
CA ASP A 199 -22.58 -44.47 -44.66
C ASP A 199 -23.28 -44.86 -43.34
N ASP A 200 -24.51 -45.34 -43.53
CA ASP A 200 -25.45 -45.94 -42.58
C ASP A 200 -24.83 -47.11 -41.76
N ASP A 201 -25.29 -47.29 -40.52
CA ASP A 201 -26.05 -48.51 -40.20
C ASP A 201 -26.89 -48.36 -38.93
N GLU A 202 -28.14 -48.76 -39.06
CA GLU A 202 -29.22 -48.74 -38.10
C GLU A 202 -29.01 -49.80 -37.00
N SER A 203 -29.52 -49.55 -35.79
CA SER A 203 -30.32 -50.56 -35.08
C SER A 203 -31.21 -49.90 -34.03
N GLU A 204 -32.47 -50.31 -34.08
CA GLU A 204 -33.65 -49.78 -33.42
C GLU A 204 -33.82 -50.27 -31.95
N ASP A 205 -34.89 -49.74 -31.34
CA ASP A 205 -35.74 -50.32 -30.28
C ASP A 205 -35.31 -50.13 -28.82
N GLU A 206 -36.16 -49.78 -27.86
CA GLU A 206 -37.61 -49.52 -27.73
C GLU A 206 -37.77 -48.87 -26.33
N ASP A 207 -38.43 -47.72 -26.20
CA ASP A 207 -39.81 -47.53 -25.71
C ASP A 207 -40.07 -47.66 -24.19
N ASP A 208 -41.06 -46.88 -23.76
CA ASP A 208 -41.82 -46.87 -22.51
C ASP A 208 -41.17 -46.15 -21.31
N GLY A 209 -41.75 -45.14 -20.68
CA GLY A 209 -43.11 -44.60 -20.74
C GLY A 209 -43.38 -43.89 -19.40
N THR A 210 -44.20 -42.84 -19.44
CA THR A 210 -44.93 -42.22 -18.29
C THR A 210 -44.22 -41.26 -17.31
N LYS A 211 -44.47 -39.96 -17.50
CA LYS A 211 -44.71 -38.95 -16.43
C LYS A 211 -46.15 -39.15 -15.86
N PRO A 212 -46.71 -38.37 -14.87
CA PRO A 212 -46.19 -37.29 -13.98
C PRO A 212 -46.69 -37.36 -12.49
N LYS A 213 -46.19 -36.49 -11.58
CA LYS A 213 -46.89 -35.70 -10.51
C LYS A 213 -45.95 -35.35 -9.34
N GLN A 214 -45.68 -34.07 -9.02
CA GLN A 214 -46.44 -33.08 -8.22
C GLN A 214 -46.12 -33.06 -6.71
N GLU A 215 -45.76 -31.85 -6.24
CA GLU A 215 -45.94 -31.26 -4.89
C GLU A 215 -45.14 -31.84 -3.70
N ALA A 216 -44.81 -31.12 -2.63
CA ALA A 216 -44.64 -29.69 -2.30
C ALA A 216 -44.10 -29.65 -0.84
N ALA A 217 -43.35 -28.58 -0.55
CA ALA A 217 -43.09 -27.93 0.74
C ALA A 217 -43.33 -28.65 2.10
N GLU A 218 -42.31 -28.65 2.96
CA GLU A 218 -42.48 -28.30 4.38
C GLU A 218 -41.21 -27.62 4.94
N CYS A 219 -41.28 -26.31 5.14
CA CYS A 219 -40.40 -25.56 6.02
C CYS A 219 -41.31 -24.96 7.10
N LYS A 220 -41.14 -25.37 8.36
CA LYS A 220 -41.86 -24.82 9.51
C LYS A 220 -40.89 -24.02 10.36
N GLN A 221 -41.15 -22.72 10.45
CA GLN A 221 -40.77 -21.88 11.58
C GLN A 221 -41.69 -22.18 12.77
N SER A 222 -41.11 -22.30 13.96
CA SER A 222 -41.40 -21.48 15.15
C SER A 222 -40.43 -21.84 16.26
#